data_AF-A0A356PA60-F1
#
_entry.id   AF-A0A356PA60-F1
#
_cell.length_a   1.000
_cell.length_b   1.000
_cell.length_c   1.000
_cell.angle_alpha   90.00
_cell.angle_beta   90.00
_cell.angle_gamma   90.00
#
_symmetry.space_group_name_H-M   'P 1'
#
loop_
_entity.id
_entity.type
_entity.pdbx_description
1 polymer ?
#
loop_
_entity_poly.entity_id
_entity_poly.type
_entity_poly.pdbx_seq_one_letter_code
_entity_poly.pdbx_strand_id
1 'polypeptide(L)' 'MQVSDHVHALKIPFTITTEMGAVERLAYAFIIIHGSQICLIDTGVASSEQLIFDYIRKIGRKPLEISTII' A
#
# COMPACT_ATOMS: atom_id res chain seq x y z
N MET A 1 4.72 -4.52 -6.04
CA MET A 1 5.34 -5.76 -6.56
C MET A 1 4.26 -6.82 -6.56
N GLN A 2 4.02 -7.48 -7.69
CA GLN A 2 3.09 -8.60 -7.73
C GLN A 2 3.79 -9.83 -7.13
N VAL A 3 3.27 -10.35 -6.03
CA VAL A 3 3.78 -11.55 -5.34
C VAL A 3 3.11 -12.79 -5.93
N SER A 4 1.81 -12.68 -6.23
CA SER A 4 1.01 -13.64 -6.99
C SER A 4 -0.06 -12.90 -7.78
N ASP A 5 -0.87 -13.61 -8.56
CA ASP A 5 -2.00 -13.04 -9.32
C ASP A 5 -2.98 -12.24 -8.46
N HIS A 6 -3.07 -12.55 -7.17
CA HIS A 6 -4.02 -11.93 -6.25
C HIS A 6 -3.38 -11.14 -5.11
N VAL A 7 -2.04 -11.15 -5.00
CA VAL A 7 -1.35 -10.49 -3.88
C VAL A 7 -0.31 -9.53 -4.41
N HIS A 8 -0.46 -8.26 -4.06
CA HIS A 8 0.50 -7.22 -4.38
C HIS A 8 1.07 -6.61 -3.11
N ALA A 9 2.39 -6.62 -2.98
CA ALA A 9 3.11 -5.91 -1.92
C ALA A 9 3.52 -4.52 -2.41
N LEU A 10 3.03 -3.46 -1.77
CA LEU A 10 3.39 -2.08 -2.05
C LEU A 10 4.41 -1.58 -1.03
N LYS A 11 5.58 -1.16 -1.52
CA LYS A 11 6.60 -0.50 -0.70
C LYS A 11 6.20 0.95 -0.50
N ILE A 12 6.23 1.40 0.76
CA ILE A 12 5.94 2.78 1.15
C ILE A 12 7.21 3.31 1.84
N PRO A 13 8.10 3.99 1.09
CA PRO A 13 9.28 4.62 1.67
C PRO A 13 8.87 5.86 2.46
N PHE A 14 9.51 6.08 3.60
CA PHE A 14 9.31 7.29 4.40
C PHE A 14 10.59 7.61 5.17
N THR A 15 10.66 8.83 5.70
CA THR A 15 11.83 9.32 6.42
C THR A 15 11.43 9.66 7.85
N ILE A 16 12.22 9.20 8.81
CA ILE A 16 12.09 9.59 10.22
C ILE A 16 13.21 10.57 10.53
N THR A 17 12.86 11.72 11.11
CA THR A 17 13.84 12.66 11.66
C THR A 17 14.24 12.23 13.06
N THR A 18 15.54 12.09 13.30
CA THR A 18 16.13 11.76 14.61
C THR A 18 17.14 12.82 15.02
N GLU A 19 17.61 12.78 16.27
CA GLU A 19 18.69 13.65 16.76
C GLU A 19 20.00 13.51 15.96
N MET A 20 20.23 12.34 15.35
CA MET A 20 21.41 12.07 14.52
C MET A 20 21.17 12.35 13.02
N GLY A 21 20.01 12.90 12.66
CA GLY A 21 19.63 13.21 11.28
C GLY A 21 18.47 12.38 10.75
N ALA A 22 18.22 12.52 9.45
CA ALA A 22 17.15 11.84 8.73
C ALA A 22 17.51 10.39 8.43
N VAL A 23 16.61 9.46 8.73
CA VAL A 23 16.79 8.02 8.50
C VAL A 23 15.69 7.52 7.58
N GLU A 24 16.08 6.91 6.46
CA GLU A 24 15.13 6.26 5.55
C GLU A 24 14.60 4.96 6.16
N ARG A 25 13.29 4.79 6.03
CA ARG A 25 12.52 3.65 6.48
C ARG A 25 11.53 3.23 5.40
N LEU A 26 10.91 2.09 5.66
CA LEU A 26 10.14 1.32 4.72
C LEU A 26 9.00 0.66 5.48
N ALA A 27 7.77 0.86 5.00
CA ALA A 27 6.60 0.08 5.37
C ALA A 27 6.10 -0.71 4.15
N TYR A 28 5.30 -1.75 4.40
CA TYR A 28 4.59 -2.46 3.35
C TYR A 28 3.10 -2.39 3.61
N ALA A 29 2.34 -2.05 2.56
CA ALA A 29 0.92 -2.34 2.50
C ALA A 29 0.70 -3.52 1.53
N PHE A 30 -0.24 -4.40 1.83
CA PHE A 30 -0.60 -5.51 0.96
C PHE A 30 -1.99 -5.32 0.38
N ILE A 31 -2.10 -5.45 -0.92
CA ILE A 31 -3.35 -5.36 -1.67
C ILE A 31 -3.71 -6.78 -2.09
N ILE A 32 -4.74 -7.33 -1.47
CA ILE A 32 -5.26 -8.67 -1.73
C ILE A 32 -6.51 -8.55 -2.59
N ILE A 33 -6.48 -9.17 -3.76
CA ILE A 33 -7.57 -9.19 -4.72
C ILE A 33 -8.41 -10.45 -4.52
N HIS A 34 -9.71 -10.28 -4.31
CA HIS A 34 -10.67 -11.39 -4.27
C HIS A 34 -11.92 -11.01 -5.07
N GLY A 35 -11.99 -11.51 -6.30
CA GLY A 35 -13.04 -11.12 -7.25
C GLY A 35 -13.04 -9.60 -7.48
N SER A 36 -14.22 -8.97 -7.35
CA SER A 36 -14.40 -7.52 -7.48
C SER A 36 -14.03 -6.73 -6.22
N GLN A 37 -13.51 -7.39 -5.18
CA GLN A 37 -13.15 -6.76 -3.91
C GLN A 37 -11.65 -6.72 -3.68
N ILE A 38 -11.24 -5.75 -2.88
CA ILE A 38 -9.88 -5.56 -2.40
C ILE A 38 -9.90 -5.57 -0.87
N CYS A 39 -9.06 -6.41 -0.28
CA CYS A 39 -8.66 -6.31 1.12
C CYS A 39 -7.28 -5.63 1.18
N LEU A 40 -7.18 -4.57 1.97
CA LEU A 40 -5.94 -3.84 2.20
C LEU A 40 -5.40 -4.22 3.59
N ILE A 41 -4.21 -4.81 3.65
CA ILE A 41 -3.51 -5.04 4.93
C ILE A 41 -2.52 -3.90 5.12
N ASP A 42 -2.67 -3.19 6.23
CA ASP A 42 -1.96 -1.96 6.57
C ASP A 42 -2.24 -0.80 5.58
N THR A 43 -2.09 0.42 6.06
CA THR A 43 -2.21 1.65 5.27
C THR A 43 -0.92 2.45 5.23
N GLY A 44 0.17 1.92 5.80
CA GLY A 44 1.50 2.54 5.80
C GLY A 44 1.59 3.66 6.82
N VAL A 45 2.09 4.82 6.39
CA VAL A 45 2.23 6.02 7.23
C VAL A 45 1.29 7.13 6.76
N ALA A 46 1.19 8.22 7.52
CA ALA A 46 0.41 9.38 7.11
C ALA A 46 0.74 9.82 5.67
N SER A 47 -0.29 10.13 4.87
CA SER A 47 -0.20 10.53 3.45
C SER A 47 0.15 9.41 2.46
N SER A 48 0.07 8.14 2.87
CA SER A 48 0.32 6.99 1.98
C SER A 48 -0.86 6.65 1.07
N GLU A 49 -2.06 7.17 1.34
CA GLU A 49 -3.29 6.84 0.63
C GLU A 49 -3.18 7.07 -0.88
N GLN A 50 -2.52 8.16 -1.30
CA GLN A 50 -2.36 8.47 -2.71
C GLN A 50 -1.49 7.42 -3.41
N LEU A 51 -0.40 6.98 -2.77
CA LEU A 51 0.49 5.94 -3.30
C LEU A 51 -0.23 4.59 -3.43
N ILE A 52 -1.04 4.25 -2.43
CA ILE A 52 -1.87 3.04 -2.44
C ILE A 52 -2.90 3.10 -3.57
N PHE A 53 -3.63 4.21 -3.70
CA PHE A 53 -4.66 4.38 -4.72
C PHE A 53 -4.09 4.41 -6.13
N ASP A 54 -2.94 5.05 -6.33
CA ASP A 54 -2.25 5.05 -7.61
C ASP A 54 -1.77 3.67 -7.99
N TYR A 55 -1.28 2.88 -7.03
CA TYR A 55 -0.94 1.49 -7.28
C TYR A 55 -2.16 0.64 -7.64
N ILE A 56 -3.28 0.79 -6.93
CA ILE A 56 -4.55 0.11 -7.24
C ILE A 56 -5.02 0.46 -8.66
N ARG A 57 -4.98 1.74 -9.03
CA ARG A 57 -5.30 2.19 -10.39
C ARG A 57 -4.36 1.59 -11.44
N LYS A 58 -3.06 1.54 -11.15
CA LYS A 58 -2.03 0.99 -12.03
C LYS A 58 -2.26 -0.50 -12.36
N ILE A 59 -2.81 -1.27 -11.43
CA ILE A 59 -3.14 -2.69 -11.64
C ILE A 59 -4.54 -2.89 -12.22
N GLY A 60 -5.17 -1.84 -12.76
CA GLY A 60 -6.47 -1.91 -13.43
C GLY A 60 -7.68 -1.97 -12.49
N ARG A 61 -7.50 -1.64 -11.22
CA ARG A 61 -8.54 -1.67 -10.19
C ARG A 61 -8.94 -0.27 -9.74
N LYS A 62 -9.99 -0.16 -8.94
CA LYS A 62 -10.52 1.11 -8.42
C LYS A 62 -10.40 1.12 -6.89
N PRO A 63 -9.94 2.22 -6.27
CA PRO A 63 -9.91 2.33 -4.81
C PRO A 63 -11.26 2.07 -4.12
N LEU A 64 -12.38 2.35 -4.81
CA LEU A 64 -13.74 2.05 -4.32
C LEU A 64 -14.00 0.55 -4.12
N GLU A 65 -13.18 -0.33 -4.69
CA GLU A 65 -13.26 -1.77 -4.50
C GLU A 65 -12.65 -2.23 -3.16
N ILE A 66 -11.99 -1.35 -2.40
CA ILE A 66 -11.52 -1.63 -1.04
C ILE A 66 -12.75 -1.84 -0.15
N SER A 67 -13.00 -3.08 0.24
CA SER A 67 -14.13 -3.47 1.09
C SER A 67 -13.70 -3.81 2.52
N THR A 68 -12.39 -3.99 2.76
CA THR A 68 -11.84 -4.40 4.05
C THR A 68 -10.44 -3.82 4.24
N ILE A 69 -10.17 -3.36 5.46
CA ILE A 69 -8.85 -2.91 5.92
C ILE A 69 -8.53 -3.69 7.20
N ILE A 70 -7.33 -4.28 7.27
CA ILE A 70 -6.79 -5.02 8.43
C ILE A 70 -5.52 -4.35 8.92
#